data_AF-A0A1C6K9Y0-F1
#
_entry.id   AF-A0A1C6K9Y0-F1
#
_cell.length_a   1.000
_cell.length_b   1.000
_cell.length_c   1.000
_cell.angle_alpha   90.00
_cell.angle_beta   90.00
_cell.angle_gamma   90.00
#
_symmetry.space_group_name_H-M   'P 1'
#
loop_
_entity.id
_entity.type
_entity.pdbx_description
1 polymer ?
#
loop_
_entity_poly.entity_id
_entity_poly.type
_entity_poly.pdbx_seq_one_letter_code
_entity_poly.pdbx_strand_id
1 'polypeptide(L)'
;MEIQRLRKRKEVTQDSVRGSNPEFPYQPQNFRIQGTRETMKDRNLMDEEEKLLEERKENANRIKRDVEQWMNRIPMRMQRIIKWKLFDGLTWQQVARKLGPKATENSVKKEFERFLRKK
;
A
#
# COMPACT_ATOMS: atom_id res chain seq x y z
N MET A 1 -11.07 -1.62 4.39
CA MET A 1 -9.84 -1.06 4.97
C MET A 1 -10.13 -0.60 6.39
N GLU A 2 -9.52 -1.24 7.39
CA GLU A 2 -9.72 -0.96 8.83
C GLU A 2 -9.53 0.52 9.17
N ILE A 3 -8.44 1.12 8.71
CA ILE A 3 -8.06 2.51 8.97
C ILE A 3 -9.09 3.52 8.47
N GLN A 4 -9.74 3.26 7.33
CA GLN A 4 -10.81 4.13 6.86
C GLN A 4 -12.03 4.06 7.79
N ARG A 5 -12.30 2.90 8.41
CA ARG A 5 -13.37 2.73 9.41
C ARG A 5 -12.99 3.42 10.72
N LEU A 6 -11.75 3.30 11.18
CA LEU A 6 -11.27 4.01 12.37
C LEU A 6 -11.21 5.53 12.17
N ARG A 7 -10.77 6.01 10.99
CA ARG A 7 -10.87 7.43 10.63
C ARG A 7 -12.31 7.92 10.58
N LYS A 8 -13.26 7.09 10.13
CA LYS A 8 -14.69 7.44 10.12
C LYS A 8 -15.30 7.48 11.53
N ARG A 9 -14.79 6.71 12.49
CA ARG A 9 -15.17 6.85 13.92
C ARG A 9 -14.77 8.19 14.53
N LYS A 10 -13.85 8.93 13.91
CA LYS A 10 -13.53 10.33 14.27
C LYS A 10 -14.54 11.34 13.72
N GLU A 11 -15.69 10.89 13.19
CA GLU A 11 -16.73 11.80 12.69
C GLU A 11 -17.08 12.85 13.76
N VAL A 12 -16.77 14.11 13.41
CA VAL A 12 -17.07 15.28 14.23
C VAL A 12 -18.57 15.31 14.44
N THR A 13 -19.01 15.05 15.67
CA THR A 13 -20.42 15.15 16.02
C THR A 13 -20.70 16.63 16.28
N GLN A 14 -21.64 17.17 15.51
CA GLN A 14 -22.11 18.54 15.69
C GLN A 14 -23.45 18.50 16.40
N ASP A 15 -23.59 19.26 17.48
CA ASP A 15 -24.85 19.44 18.19
C ASP A 15 -25.14 20.93 18.34
N SER A 16 -26.42 21.29 18.47
CA SER A 16 -26.86 22.67 18.61
C SER A 16 -27.71 22.81 19.86
N VAL A 17 -27.23 23.60 20.81
CA VAL A 17 -27.93 23.84 22.08
C VAL A 17 -28.44 25.28 22.11
N ARG A 18 -29.65 25.47 22.65
CA ARG A 18 -30.25 26.79 22.89
C ARG A 18 -29.89 27.25 24.30
N GLY A 19 -29.32 28.45 24.41
CA GLY A 19 -28.99 29.09 25.69
C GLY A 19 -29.35 30.57 25.67
N SER A 20 -29.12 31.26 26.79
CA SER A 20 -29.21 32.71 26.85
C SER A 20 -27.92 33.34 26.31
N ASN A 21 -28.05 34.53 25.70
CA ASN A 21 -26.90 35.34 25.33
C ASN A 21 -26.10 35.69 26.61
N PRO A 22 -24.78 35.41 26.68
CA PRO A 22 -23.96 35.74 27.85
C PRO A 22 -23.90 37.24 28.16
N GLU A 23 -24.21 38.09 27.18
CA GLU A 23 -24.24 39.55 27.33
C GLU A 23 -25.64 40.08 27.73
N PHE A 24 -26.72 39.35 27.37
CA PHE A 24 -28.11 39.72 27.67
C PHE A 24 -28.97 38.49 28.04
N PRO A 25 -29.28 38.28 29.34
CA PRO A 25 -29.88 37.03 29.85
C PRO A 25 -31.22 36.63 29.25
N TYR A 26 -31.98 37.60 28.72
CA TYR A 26 -33.34 37.39 28.21
C TYR A 26 -33.40 37.16 26.69
N GLN A 27 -32.26 37.18 26.00
CA GLN A 27 -32.19 36.94 24.56
C GLN A 27 -31.77 35.49 24.28
N PRO A 28 -32.59 34.69 23.56
CA PRO A 28 -32.21 33.34 23.18
C PRO A 28 -31.12 33.37 22.10
N GLN A 29 -30.09 32.53 22.28
CA GLN A 29 -28.99 32.34 21.33
C GLN A 29 -28.74 30.84 21.08
N ASN A 30 -28.40 30.50 19.85
CA ASN A 30 -28.05 29.14 19.46
C ASN A 30 -26.52 28.98 19.50
N PHE A 31 -26.04 27.99 20.25
CA PHE A 31 -24.62 27.63 20.32
C PHE A 31 -24.40 26.33 19.54
N ARG A 32 -23.49 26.39 18.57
CA ARG A 32 -23.05 25.21 17.82
C ARG A 32 -21.85 24.60 18.53
N ILE A 33 -22.03 23.42 19.12
CA ILE A 33 -20.98 22.67 19.79
C ILE A 33 -20.46 21.61 18.82
N GLN A 34 -19.15 21.52 18.67
CA GLN A 34 -18.50 20.49 17.87
C GLN A 34 -17.59 19.68 18.81
N GLY A 35 -17.70 18.35 18.74
CA GLY A 35 -16.87 17.45 19.54
C GLY A 35 -16.53 16.18 18.77
N THR A 36 -15.38 15.60 19.07
CA THR A 36 -14.95 14.33 18.50
C THR A 36 -15.15 13.24 19.53
N ARG A 37 -15.85 12.14 19.18
CA ARG A 37 -15.98 10.95 20.04
C ARG A 37 -14.74 10.06 19.90
N GLU A 38 -13.56 10.59 20.19
CA GLU A 38 -12.34 9.78 20.24
C GLU A 38 -12.14 9.25 21.65
N THR A 39 -12.24 7.92 21.85
CA THR A 39 -11.80 7.31 23.10
C THR A 39 -10.28 7.14 23.10
N MET A 40 -9.63 7.18 24.27
CA MET A 40 -8.17 6.94 24.36
C MET A 40 -7.76 5.58 23.76
N LYS A 41 -8.65 4.59 23.82
CA LYS A 41 -8.45 3.27 23.20
C LYS A 41 -8.41 3.34 21.68
N ASP A 42 -9.34 4.10 21.07
CA ASP A 42 -9.34 4.30 19.61
C ASP A 42 -8.08 5.04 19.13
N ARG A 43 -7.51 5.94 19.95
CA ARG A 43 -6.27 6.65 19.63
C ARG A 43 -5.05 5.73 19.65
N ASN A 44 -4.89 4.92 20.70
CA ASN A 44 -3.77 3.97 20.80
C ASN A 44 -3.80 2.91 19.69
N LEU A 45 -4.98 2.39 19.37
CA LEU A 45 -5.15 1.43 18.26
C LEU A 45 -4.75 2.03 16.91
N MET A 46 -5.02 3.32 16.69
CA MET A 46 -4.61 4.02 15.47
C MET A 46 -3.10 4.17 15.37
N ASP A 47 -2.45 4.56 16.46
CA ASP A 47 -0.99 4.75 16.48
C ASP A 47 -0.27 3.40 16.23
N GLU A 48 -0.79 2.31 16.79
CA GLU A 48 -0.29 0.95 16.54
C GLU A 48 -0.49 0.51 15.08
N GLU A 49 -1.66 0.75 14.51
CA GLU A 49 -1.95 0.45 13.11
C GLU A 49 -1.09 1.27 12.14
N GLU A 50 -0.93 2.57 12.39
CA GLU A 50 -0.10 3.45 11.57
C GLU A 50 1.36 3.00 11.60
N LYS A 51 1.88 2.65 12.78
CA LYS A 51 3.23 2.11 12.93
C LYS A 51 3.41 0.81 12.15
N LEU A 52 2.45 -0.12 12.25
CA LEU A 52 2.50 -1.40 11.52
C LEU A 52 2.48 -1.20 10.00
N LEU A 53 1.72 -0.21 9.50
CA LEU A 53 1.73 0.14 8.08
C LEU A 53 3.07 0.74 7.64
N GLU A 54 3.64 1.62 8.45
CA GLU A 54 4.94 2.24 8.16
C GLU A 54 6.01 1.15 8.08
N GLU A 55 6.05 0.23 9.05
CA GLU A 55 6.96 -0.93 9.04
C GLU A 55 6.78 -1.81 7.79
N ARG A 56 5.53 -2.08 7.39
CA ARG A 56 5.26 -2.85 6.15
C ARG A 56 5.74 -2.11 4.90
N LYS A 57 5.54 -0.80 4.84
CA LYS A 57 5.97 0.06 3.73
C LYS A 57 7.49 0.14 3.64
N GLU A 58 8.17 0.29 4.77
CA GLU A 58 9.62 0.26 4.85
C GLU A 58 10.19 -1.09 4.40
N ASN A 59 9.59 -2.20 4.85
CA ASN A 59 10.02 -3.53 4.43
C ASN A 59 9.79 -3.73 2.92
N ALA A 60 8.65 -3.30 2.38
CA ALA A 60 8.39 -3.35 0.94
C ALA A 60 9.42 -2.52 0.14
N ASN A 61 9.76 -1.33 0.63
CA ASN A 61 10.79 -0.48 0.01
C ASN A 61 12.18 -1.13 0.04
N ARG A 62 12.54 -1.79 1.15
CA ARG A 62 13.81 -2.52 1.27
C ARG A 62 13.85 -3.67 0.25
N ILE A 63 12.83 -4.51 0.23
CA ILE A 63 12.74 -5.63 -0.72
C ILE A 63 12.80 -5.13 -2.17
N LYS A 64 12.12 -4.02 -2.49
CA LYS A 64 12.17 -3.41 -3.81
C LYS A 64 13.59 -3.00 -4.20
N ARG A 65 14.32 -2.31 -3.30
CA ARG A 65 15.71 -1.91 -3.53
C ARG A 65 16.62 -3.13 -3.73
N ASP A 66 16.46 -4.17 -2.92
CA ASP A 66 17.25 -5.39 -3.01
C ASP A 66 17.03 -6.09 -4.36
N VAL A 67 15.77 -6.18 -4.80
CA VAL A 67 15.42 -6.73 -6.12
C VAL A 67 16.01 -5.88 -7.25
N GLU A 68 15.93 -4.56 -7.18
CA GLU A 68 16.52 -3.66 -8.20
C GLU A 68 18.05 -3.82 -8.29
N GLN A 69 18.74 -3.85 -7.14
CA GLN A 69 20.18 -4.09 -7.09
C GLN A 69 20.54 -5.47 -7.64
N TRP A 70 19.76 -6.50 -7.30
CA TRP A 70 19.97 -7.85 -7.81
C TRP A 70 19.72 -7.92 -9.32
N MET A 71 18.67 -7.27 -9.84
CA MET A 71 18.35 -7.22 -11.27
C MET A 71 19.48 -6.56 -12.07
N ASN A 72 20.07 -5.47 -11.56
CA ASN A 72 21.20 -4.80 -12.21
C ASN A 72 22.44 -5.69 -12.37
N ARG A 73 22.62 -6.70 -11.51
CA ARG A 73 23.75 -7.64 -11.58
C ARG A 73 23.56 -8.78 -12.59
N ILE A 74 22.37 -8.93 -13.17
CA ILE A 74 22.00 -10.04 -14.04
C ILE A 74 22.15 -9.65 -15.51
N PRO A 75 22.47 -10.58 -16.43
CA PRO A 75 22.46 -10.28 -17.86
C PRO A 75 21.10 -9.75 -18.37
N MET A 76 21.13 -8.75 -19.25
CA MET A 76 19.93 -8.08 -19.81
C MET A 76 18.87 -9.04 -20.37
N ARG A 77 19.31 -10.15 -21.00
CA ARG A 77 18.41 -11.18 -21.53
C ARG A 77 17.57 -11.84 -20.43
N MET A 78 18.20 -12.18 -19.32
CA MET A 78 17.52 -12.82 -18.18
C MET A 78 16.67 -11.80 -17.42
N GLN A 79 17.11 -10.54 -17.31
CA GLN A 79 16.27 -9.46 -16.77
C GLN A 79 14.95 -9.34 -17.51
N ARG A 80 14.97 -9.40 -18.86
CA ARG A 80 13.76 -9.38 -19.69
C ARG A 80 12.85 -10.57 -19.41
N ILE A 81 13.41 -11.78 -19.33
CA ILE A 81 12.65 -13.01 -19.04
C ILE A 81 11.96 -12.89 -17.67
N ILE A 82 12.70 -12.48 -16.64
CA ILE A 82 12.17 -12.25 -15.29
C ILE A 82 11.06 -11.21 -15.29
N LYS A 83 11.27 -10.07 -15.94
CA LYS A 83 10.27 -9.00 -16.07
C LYS A 83 8.98 -9.52 -16.68
N TRP A 84 9.08 -10.17 -17.83
CA TRP A 84 7.90 -10.66 -18.56
C TRP A 84 7.20 -11.83 -17.85
N LYS A 85 7.96 -12.71 -17.20
CA LYS A 85 7.40 -13.91 -16.58
C LYS A 85 6.84 -13.66 -15.18
N LEU A 86 7.59 -12.96 -14.32
CA LEU A 86 7.26 -12.79 -12.91
C LEU A 86 6.49 -11.50 -12.64
N PHE A 87 6.82 -10.40 -13.33
CA PHE A 87 6.16 -9.11 -13.10
C PHE A 87 4.95 -8.90 -14.04
N ASP A 88 5.09 -9.19 -15.34
CA ASP A 88 4.00 -9.03 -16.31
C ASP A 88 3.06 -10.25 -16.37
N GLY A 89 3.41 -11.36 -15.70
CA GLY A 89 2.56 -12.56 -15.61
C GLY A 89 2.37 -13.34 -16.91
N LEU A 90 3.22 -13.13 -17.92
CA LEU A 90 3.05 -13.76 -19.24
C LEU A 90 3.29 -15.29 -19.20
N THR A 91 2.71 -16.02 -20.16
CA THR A 91 3.01 -17.44 -20.35
C THR A 91 4.40 -17.63 -20.96
N TRP A 92 5.03 -18.80 -20.78
CA TRP A 92 6.36 -19.05 -21.34
C TRP A 92 6.38 -18.95 -22.88
N GLN A 93 5.29 -19.34 -23.53
CA GLN A 93 5.10 -19.16 -24.97
C GLN A 93 5.09 -17.67 -25.37
N GLN A 94 4.38 -16.82 -24.62
CA GLN A 94 4.35 -15.37 -24.85
C GLN A 94 5.71 -14.72 -24.61
N VAL A 95 6.41 -15.12 -23.54
CA VAL A 95 7.78 -14.67 -23.23
C VAL A 95 8.72 -15.03 -24.38
N ALA A 96 8.67 -16.28 -24.86
CA ALA A 96 9.49 -16.74 -25.98
C ALA A 96 9.21 -15.95 -27.27
N ARG A 97 7.94 -15.70 -27.59
CA ARG A 97 7.54 -14.88 -28.74
C ARG A 97 8.07 -13.45 -28.66
N LYS A 98 8.06 -12.83 -27.47
CA LYS A 98 8.65 -11.50 -27.23
C LYS A 98 10.18 -11.50 -27.32
N LEU A 99 10.83 -12.62 -27.00
CA LEU A 99 12.28 -12.73 -26.97
C LEU A 99 12.88 -12.85 -28.38
N GLY A 100 12.16 -13.48 -29.31
CA GLY A 100 12.49 -13.54 -30.73
C GLY A 100 12.22 -14.90 -31.37
N PRO A 101 12.34 -15.00 -32.70
CA PRO A 101 11.92 -16.18 -33.47
C PRO A 101 12.73 -17.46 -33.17
N LYS A 102 13.93 -17.34 -32.60
CA LYS A 102 14.78 -18.48 -32.21
C LYS A 102 14.47 -19.03 -30.82
N ALA A 103 13.62 -18.38 -30.05
CA ALA A 103 13.30 -18.78 -28.69
C ALA A 103 12.04 -19.65 -28.67
N THR A 104 12.15 -20.87 -28.13
CA THR A 104 11.01 -21.74 -27.83
C THR A 104 10.69 -21.69 -26.35
N GLU A 105 9.43 -21.96 -25.99
CA GLU A 105 8.97 -22.01 -24.59
C GLU A 105 9.87 -22.87 -23.70
N ASN A 106 10.14 -24.11 -24.13
CA ASN A 106 10.99 -25.04 -23.38
C ASN A 106 12.42 -24.55 -23.23
N SER A 107 12.96 -23.86 -24.25
CA SER A 107 14.31 -23.30 -24.19
C SER A 107 14.39 -22.17 -23.15
N VAL A 108 13.46 -21.22 -23.20
CA VAL A 108 13.40 -20.09 -22.27
C VAL A 108 13.19 -20.54 -20.82
N LYS A 109 12.30 -21.52 -20.60
CA LYS A 109 12.05 -22.09 -19.27
C LYS A 109 13.33 -22.74 -18.72
N LYS A 110 14.01 -23.57 -19.50
CA LYS A 110 15.28 -24.20 -19.10
C LYS A 110 16.40 -23.19 -18.88
N GLU A 111 16.47 -22.13 -19.68
CA GLU A 111 17.44 -21.03 -19.52
C GLU A 111 17.25 -20.35 -18.15
N PHE A 112 16.00 -20.03 -17.81
CA PHE A 112 15.62 -19.45 -16.52
C PHE A 112 15.95 -20.38 -15.34
N GLU A 113 15.56 -21.66 -15.40
CA GLU A 113 15.85 -22.64 -14.35
C GLU A 113 17.35 -22.83 -14.13
N ARG A 114 18.13 -22.93 -15.20
CA ARG A 114 19.60 -23.06 -15.12
C ARG A 114 20.23 -21.81 -14.53
N PHE A 115 19.70 -20.64 -14.84
CA PHE A 115 20.18 -19.38 -14.29
C PHE A 115 19.92 -19.29 -12.79
N LEU A 116 18.72 -19.65 -12.33
CA LEU A 116 18.40 -19.69 -10.91
C LEU A 116 19.19 -20.74 -10.14
N ARG A 117 19.51 -21.88 -10.74
CA ARG A 117 20.28 -22.95 -10.07
C ARG A 117 21.79 -22.67 -10.01
N LYS A 118 22.32 -21.82 -10.89
CA LYS A 118 23.75 -21.48 -10.94
C LYS A 118 24.16 -20.39 -9.95
N LYS A 119 23.18 -19.73 -9.33
CA LYS A 119 23.37 -18.64 -8.37
C LYS A 119 23.00 -19.13 -6.98
#